data_AF-A0A8J4TID0-F1
#
_entry.id   AF-A0A8J4TID0-F1
#
_cell.length_a   1.000
_cell.length_b   1.000
_cell.length_c   1.000
_cell.angle_alpha   90.00
_cell.angle_beta   90.00
_cell.angle_gamma   90.00
#
_symmetry.space_group_name_H-M   'P 1'
#
loop_
_entity.id
_entity.type
_entity.pdbx_description
1 polymer ?
#
loop_
_entity_poly.entity_id
_entity_poly.type
_entity_poly.pdbx_seq_one_letter_code
_entity_poly.pdbx_strand_id
1 'polypeptide(L)'
;MAVRRGLGWHVPNGSENASRLATYTHVSTTGIRSGIRDVKFGKYASLIRYRPMGDQSSTPAWRERAARLGKQLCQHIVGMNPRPGLEITEPNANPEEEQCLLLQPFFLDENVRVGEHLMRNDMILEDFIRVECGQDDSRVTCSTKSPNANITSEN
;
A
#
# COMPACT_ATOMS: atom_id res chain seq x y z
N MET A 1 -0.63 21.43 -19.62
CA MET A 1 -0.85 20.54 -18.46
C MET A 1 -0.58 19.13 -18.96
N ALA A 2 0.42 18.43 -18.42
CA ALA A 2 0.78 17.08 -18.88
C ALA A 2 0.42 16.06 -17.79
N VAL A 3 -0.26 14.98 -18.17
CA VAL A 3 -0.44 13.81 -17.30
C VAL A 3 0.92 13.14 -17.17
N ARG A 4 1.55 13.25 -16.00
CA ARG A 4 2.89 12.68 -15.78
C ARG A 4 2.88 11.15 -15.70
N ARG A 5 1.88 10.59 -15.03
CA ARG A 5 1.75 9.14 -14.82
C ARG A 5 0.32 8.76 -14.46
N GLY A 6 -0.04 7.53 -14.78
CA GLY A 6 -1.25 6.87 -14.32
C GLY A 6 -0.88 5.51 -13.73
N LEU A 7 -1.43 5.21 -12.56
CA LEU A 7 -1.24 3.92 -11.90
C LEU A 7 -2.61 3.37 -11.52
N GLY A 8 -2.77 2.06 -11.65
CA GLY A 8 -3.99 1.38 -11.28
C GLY A 8 -3.67 -0.02 -10.80
N TRP A 9 -4.45 -0.49 -9.83
CA TRP A 9 -4.45 -1.88 -9.43
C TRP A 9 -5.80 -2.50 -9.71
N HIS A 10 -5.74 -3.70 -10.25
CA HIS A 10 -6.88 -4.56 -10.42
C HIS A 10 -6.78 -5.67 -9.38
N VAL A 11 -7.82 -5.81 -8.58
CA VAL A 11 -8.00 -6.96 -7.71
C VAL A 11 -9.09 -7.82 -8.34
N PRO A 12 -8.78 -9.05 -8.78
CA PRO A 12 -9.79 -9.92 -9.34
C PRO A 12 -10.86 -10.22 -8.29
N ASN A 13 -12.12 -10.26 -8.73
CA ASN A 13 -13.21 -10.74 -7.90
C ASN A 13 -12.93 -12.20 -7.55
N GLY A 14 -12.70 -12.49 -6.28
CA GLY A 14 -12.27 -13.80 -5.81
C GLY A 14 -12.95 -14.20 -4.51
N SER A 15 -12.61 -15.42 -4.06
CA SER A 15 -13.12 -16.07 -2.86
C SER A 15 -12.89 -15.26 -1.58
N GLU A 16 -13.31 -15.78 -0.43
CA GLU A 16 -13.20 -15.06 0.84
C GLU A 16 -11.78 -14.55 1.16
N ASN A 17 -10.73 -15.25 0.69
CA ASN A 17 -9.33 -14.86 0.85
C ASN A 17 -8.78 -13.92 -0.23
N ALA A 18 -9.65 -13.32 -1.03
CA ALA A 18 -9.25 -12.41 -2.09
C ALA A 18 -8.48 -11.22 -1.52
N SER A 19 -7.50 -10.76 -2.31
CA SER A 19 -6.82 -9.49 -2.06
C SER A 19 -7.82 -8.34 -1.97
N ARG A 20 -7.41 -7.28 -1.29
CA ARG A 20 -8.19 -6.07 -1.00
C ARG A 20 -7.30 -4.87 -1.17
N LEU A 21 -7.91 -3.73 -1.46
CA LEU A 21 -7.22 -2.45 -1.60
C LEU A 21 -7.59 -1.51 -0.45
N ALA A 22 -6.60 -0.76 0.03
CA ALA A 22 -6.82 0.39 0.89
C ALA A 22 -6.02 1.57 0.35
N THR A 23 -6.59 2.78 0.48
CA THR A 23 -6.00 4.02 -0.04
C THR A 23 -6.05 5.12 1.01
N TYR A 24 -5.05 5.99 0.99
CA TYR A 24 -5.08 7.27 1.70
C TYR A 24 -4.55 8.38 0.80
N THR A 25 -5.09 9.58 0.95
CA THR A 25 -4.65 10.79 0.25
C THR A 25 -4.42 11.89 1.28
N HIS A 26 -3.19 12.40 1.36
CA HIS A 26 -2.83 13.48 2.27
C HIS A 26 -2.87 14.83 1.55
N VAL A 27 -3.42 15.83 2.27
CA VAL A 27 -3.94 17.11 1.74
C VAL A 27 -5.23 16.88 0.93
N SER A 28 -6.35 16.69 1.63
CA SER A 28 -7.68 16.63 1.01
C SER A 28 -8.22 18.05 0.83
N THR A 29 -8.66 18.34 -0.37
CA THR A 29 -9.15 19.62 -0.88
C THR A 29 -10.32 20.20 -0.09
N THR A 30 -10.01 21.12 0.81
CA THR A 30 -10.92 22.22 1.17
C THR A 30 -11.32 22.93 -0.13
N GLY A 31 -12.53 22.68 -0.64
CA GLY A 31 -13.11 23.43 -1.77
C GLY A 31 -13.44 22.66 -3.06
N ILE A 32 -13.09 21.37 -3.21
CA ILE A 32 -13.58 20.59 -4.37
C ILE A 32 -14.98 20.06 -4.03
N ARG A 33 -15.98 20.53 -4.80
CA ARG A 33 -17.37 20.05 -4.68
C ARG A 33 -17.39 18.53 -4.85
N SER A 34 -18.02 17.83 -3.90
CA SER A 34 -18.25 16.37 -3.90
C SER A 34 -19.24 15.94 -5.01
N GLY A 35 -18.97 16.30 -6.27
CA GLY A 35 -19.91 16.19 -7.38
C GLY A 35 -19.55 15.16 -8.46
N ILE A 36 -18.35 14.59 -8.47
CA ILE A 36 -17.95 13.62 -9.49
C ILE A 36 -17.25 12.42 -8.83
N ARG A 37 -18.03 11.33 -8.65
CA ARG A 37 -17.59 9.91 -8.62
C ARG A 37 -16.37 9.59 -7.72
N ASP A 38 -16.50 9.54 -6.39
CA ASP A 38 -15.48 8.95 -5.48
C ASP A 38 -14.00 9.32 -5.76
N VAL A 39 -13.73 10.48 -6.37
CA VAL A 39 -12.36 10.94 -6.68
C VAL A 39 -11.82 11.73 -5.50
N LYS A 40 -10.59 11.42 -5.10
CA LYS A 40 -9.84 12.15 -4.07
C LYS A 40 -8.61 12.81 -4.67
N PHE A 41 -8.36 14.05 -4.30
CA PHE A 41 -7.19 14.82 -4.72
C PHE A 41 -6.30 15.09 -3.51
N GLY A 42 -4.98 15.14 -3.74
CA GLY A 42 -4.03 15.55 -2.72
C GLY A 42 -2.59 15.64 -3.20
N LYS A 43 -1.71 16.12 -2.32
CA LYS A 43 -0.27 16.19 -2.57
C LYS A 43 0.37 14.80 -2.51
N TYR A 44 -0.10 13.97 -1.59
CA TYR A 44 0.36 12.61 -1.44
C TYR A 44 -0.80 11.63 -1.58
N ALA A 45 -0.51 10.46 -2.13
CA ALA A 45 -1.40 9.32 -2.13
C ALA A 45 -0.62 8.05 -1.80
N SER A 46 -1.26 7.13 -1.10
CA SER A 46 -0.75 5.78 -0.92
C SER A 46 -1.86 4.77 -1.17
N LEU A 47 -1.45 3.62 -1.69
CA LEU A 47 -2.32 2.52 -2.03
C LEU A 47 -1.61 1.23 -1.59
N ILE A 48 -2.32 0.37 -0.88
CA ILE A 48 -1.83 -0.95 -0.46
C ILE A 48 -2.74 -2.05 -0.99
N ARG A 49 -2.14 -3.20 -1.27
CA ARG A 49 -2.86 -4.43 -1.56
C ARG A 49 -2.54 -5.43 -0.47
N TYR A 50 -3.56 -6.00 0.14
CA TYR A 50 -3.43 -6.91 1.26
C TYR A 50 -4.45 -8.03 1.20
N ARG A 51 -4.22 -9.12 1.91
CA ARG A 51 -5.16 -10.24 2.03
C ARG A 51 -5.12 -10.85 3.43
N PRO A 52 -6.11 -11.67 3.80
CA PRO A 52 -6.10 -12.43 5.04
C PRO A 52 -4.93 -13.42 5.12
N MET A 53 -4.43 -13.64 6.32
CA MET A 53 -3.47 -14.68 6.67
C MET A 53 -4.24 -15.96 7.00
N GLY A 54 -4.47 -16.80 5.98
CA GLY A 54 -5.12 -18.11 6.11
C GLY A 54 -6.61 -18.14 5.74
N ASP A 55 -7.13 -19.35 5.57
CA ASP A 55 -8.44 -19.66 4.98
C ASP A 55 -9.63 -19.30 5.89
N GLN A 56 -9.40 -19.21 7.21
CA GLN A 56 -10.43 -18.90 8.22
C GLN A 56 -10.46 -17.43 8.66
N SER A 57 -9.59 -16.59 8.11
CA SER A 57 -9.38 -15.22 8.57
C SER A 57 -10.28 -14.18 7.89
N SER A 58 -11.14 -14.61 6.97
CA SER A 58 -11.93 -13.71 6.12
C SER A 58 -13.29 -13.30 6.69
N THR A 59 -13.46 -13.34 8.01
CA THR A 59 -14.73 -13.00 8.67
C THR A 59 -15.13 -11.53 8.45
N PRO A 60 -16.42 -11.17 8.52
CA PRO A 60 -16.86 -9.77 8.44
C PRO A 60 -16.15 -8.84 9.45
N ALA A 61 -15.94 -9.32 10.68
CA ALA A 61 -15.25 -8.58 11.73
C ALA A 61 -13.77 -8.33 11.38
N TRP A 62 -13.08 -9.35 10.84
CA TRP A 62 -11.71 -9.19 10.36
C TRP A 62 -11.65 -8.15 9.25
N ARG A 63 -12.60 -8.17 8.29
CA ARG A 63 -12.61 -7.23 7.14
C ARG A 63 -12.71 -5.78 7.60
N GLU A 64 -13.54 -5.48 8.59
CA GLU A 64 -13.66 -4.14 9.15
C GLU A 64 -12.36 -3.69 9.84
N ARG A 65 -11.78 -4.56 10.68
CA ARG A 65 -10.50 -4.30 11.34
C ARG A 65 -9.37 -4.08 10.33
N ALA A 66 -9.26 -4.97 9.33
CA ALA A 66 -8.26 -4.90 8.28
C ALA A 66 -8.43 -3.66 7.41
N ALA A 67 -9.66 -3.22 7.12
CA ALA A 67 -9.91 -1.97 6.40
C ALA A 67 -9.45 -0.73 7.19
N ARG A 68 -9.64 -0.72 8.52
CA ARG A 68 -9.14 0.35 9.40
C ARG A 68 -7.62 0.35 9.46
N LEU A 69 -7.01 -0.82 9.69
CA LEU A 69 -5.56 -0.98 9.69
C LEU A 69 -4.95 -0.59 8.34
N GLY A 70 -5.57 -0.99 7.22
CA GLY A 70 -5.11 -0.62 5.89
C GLY A 70 -5.05 0.88 5.67
N LYS A 71 -6.04 1.65 6.17
CA LYS A 71 -6.00 3.11 6.13
C LYS A 71 -4.87 3.69 6.99
N GLN A 72 -4.66 3.16 8.19
CA GLN A 72 -3.57 3.58 9.08
C GLN A 72 -2.20 3.28 8.47
N LEU A 73 -2.04 2.13 7.83
CA LEU A 73 -0.82 1.75 7.12
C LEU A 73 -0.57 2.67 5.93
N CYS A 74 -1.61 3.04 5.17
CA CYS A 74 -1.49 4.02 4.11
C CYS A 74 -1.02 5.40 4.63
N GLN A 75 -1.51 5.84 5.80
CA GLN A 75 -1.03 7.06 6.46
C GLN A 75 0.45 6.94 6.87
N HIS A 76 0.82 5.82 7.48
CA HIS A 76 2.20 5.51 7.84
C HIS A 76 3.12 5.57 6.62
N ILE A 77 2.76 4.94 5.50
CA ILE A 77 3.55 4.99 4.26
C ILE A 77 3.73 6.44 3.77
N VAL A 78 2.69 7.28 3.84
CA VAL A 78 2.82 8.70 3.45
C VAL A 78 3.81 9.44 4.35
N GLY A 79 3.70 9.25 5.67
CA GLY A 79 4.51 9.94 6.67
C GLY A 79 5.95 9.46 6.76
N MET A 80 6.17 8.14 6.73
CA MET A 80 7.47 7.51 6.93
C MET A 80 8.25 7.27 5.63
N ASN A 81 7.60 7.40 4.47
CA ASN A 81 8.21 7.27 3.14
C ASN A 81 9.20 6.08 3.02
N PRO A 82 8.75 4.84 3.31
CA PRO A 82 9.60 3.66 3.22
C PRO A 82 10.15 3.47 1.80
N ARG A 83 11.28 2.75 1.71
CA ARG A 83 11.79 2.24 0.43
C ARG A 83 10.73 1.36 -0.22
N PRO A 84 10.44 1.53 -1.52
CA PRO A 84 9.47 0.69 -2.22
C PRO A 84 9.79 -0.80 -2.12
N GLY A 85 8.73 -1.62 -2.07
CA GLY A 85 8.83 -3.07 -1.98
C GLY A 85 8.80 -3.61 -0.55
N LEU A 86 8.52 -4.91 -0.43
CA LEU A 86 8.32 -5.59 0.86
C LEU A 86 9.48 -6.52 1.24
N GLU A 87 10.60 -6.40 0.54
CA GLU A 87 11.80 -7.17 0.82
C GLU A 87 12.37 -6.76 2.19
N ILE A 88 12.47 -7.73 3.08
CA ILE A 88 13.10 -7.56 4.40
C ILE A 88 14.61 -7.46 4.18
N THR A 89 15.18 -6.32 4.56
CA THR A 89 16.62 -6.07 4.56
C THR A 89 17.19 -6.24 5.96
N GLU A 90 18.50 -6.07 6.09
CA GLU A 90 19.11 -5.92 7.43
C GLU A 90 18.48 -4.72 8.16
N PRO A 91 18.11 -4.87 9.44
CA PRO A 91 17.57 -3.77 10.23
C PRO A 91 18.57 -2.62 10.32
N ASN A 92 18.07 -1.38 10.21
CA ASN A 92 18.91 -0.21 10.45
C ASN A 92 19.36 -0.16 11.92
N ALA A 93 20.61 0.28 12.16
CA ALA A 93 21.12 0.50 13.51
C ALA A 93 20.31 1.57 14.27
N ASN A 94 19.81 2.59 13.55
CA ASN A 94 18.87 3.56 14.08
C ASN A 94 17.43 3.21 13.62
N PRO A 95 16.51 2.83 14.54
CA PRO A 95 15.13 2.51 14.21
C PRO A 95 14.37 3.65 13.52
N GLU A 96 14.72 4.91 13.78
CA GLU A 96 14.09 6.09 13.17
C GLU A 96 14.46 6.26 11.69
N GLU A 97 15.60 5.72 11.28
CA GLU A 97 16.10 5.77 9.90
C GLU A 97 15.77 4.49 9.11
N GLU A 98 14.99 3.58 9.70
CA GLU A 98 14.57 2.34 9.04
C GLU A 98 13.77 2.67 7.77
N GLN A 99 14.14 2.04 6.65
CA GLN A 99 13.52 2.26 5.33
C GLN A 99 12.73 1.04 4.85
N CYS A 100 12.96 -0.14 5.42
CA CYS A 100 12.16 -1.33 5.16
C CYS A 100 10.82 -1.20 5.88
N LEU A 101 9.73 -1.05 5.13
CA LEU A 101 8.38 -0.85 5.68
C LEU A 101 8.04 -1.84 6.81
N LEU A 102 8.35 -3.12 6.63
CA LEU A 102 7.99 -4.15 7.62
C LEU A 102 8.78 -4.05 8.93
N LEU A 103 9.94 -3.39 8.92
CA LEU A 103 10.80 -3.21 10.09
C LEU A 103 10.59 -1.85 10.78
N GLN A 104 9.96 -0.90 10.10
CA GLN A 104 9.67 0.43 10.65
C GLN A 104 8.79 0.34 11.91
N PRO A 105 9.05 1.16 12.94
CA PRO A 105 8.12 1.38 14.05
C PRO A 105 6.79 1.92 13.52
N PHE A 106 5.67 1.39 14.03
CA PHE A 106 4.36 1.79 13.53
C PHE A 106 4.02 3.21 13.99
N PHE A 107 3.54 4.04 13.06
CA PHE A 107 3.38 5.49 13.30
C PHE A 107 2.38 5.82 14.43
N LEU A 108 1.42 4.94 14.71
CA LEU A 108 0.43 5.14 15.77
C LEU A 108 0.80 4.43 17.09
N ASP A 109 1.81 3.55 17.06
CA ASP A 109 2.32 2.82 18.22
C ASP A 109 3.76 2.39 17.95
N GLU A 110 4.72 3.18 18.39
CA GLU A 110 6.15 2.96 18.11
C GLU A 110 6.71 1.71 18.82
N ASN A 111 5.96 1.09 19.72
CA ASN A 111 6.37 -0.14 20.41
C ASN A 111 6.20 -1.40 19.55
N VAL A 112 5.56 -1.30 18.38
CA VAL A 112 5.34 -2.42 17.47
C VAL A 112 5.85 -2.07 16.08
N ARG A 113 6.49 -3.04 15.42
CA ARG A 113 6.90 -2.89 14.02
C ARG A 113 5.72 -3.13 13.09
N VAL A 114 5.72 -2.55 11.89
CA VAL A 114 4.65 -2.77 10.91
C VAL A 114 4.44 -4.25 10.61
N GLY A 115 5.50 -5.02 10.36
CA GLY A 115 5.41 -6.45 10.05
C GLY A 115 4.77 -7.27 11.18
N GLU A 116 5.12 -6.96 12.42
CA GLU A 116 4.51 -7.58 13.60
C GLU A 116 3.04 -7.17 13.74
N HIS A 117 2.73 -5.90 13.53
CA HIS A 117 1.37 -5.39 13.60
C HIS A 117 0.47 -6.04 12.54
N LEU A 118 0.99 -6.28 11.34
CA LEU A 118 0.33 -7.04 10.27
C LEU A 118 0.04 -8.49 10.69
N MET A 119 1.04 -9.18 11.25
CA MET A 119 0.89 -10.56 11.75
C MET A 119 -0.15 -10.68 12.86
N ARG A 120 -0.10 -9.80 13.87
CA ARG A 120 -1.11 -9.72 14.95
C ARG A 120 -2.52 -9.44 14.43
N ASN A 121 -2.61 -8.91 13.20
CA ASN A 121 -3.87 -8.63 12.53
C ASN A 121 -4.27 -9.62 11.43
N ASP A 122 -3.60 -10.78 11.36
CA ASP A 122 -3.85 -11.82 10.37
C ASP A 122 -3.92 -11.23 8.95
N MET A 123 -3.05 -10.27 8.67
CA MET A 123 -3.06 -9.49 7.44
C MET A 123 -1.72 -9.63 6.74
N ILE A 124 -1.75 -10.13 5.50
CA ILE A 124 -0.58 -10.20 4.63
C ILE A 124 -0.63 -9.00 3.70
N LEU A 125 0.40 -8.15 3.78
CA LEU A 125 0.64 -7.08 2.83
C LEU A 125 1.31 -7.68 1.59
N GLU A 126 0.73 -7.43 0.42
CA GLU A 126 1.23 -7.99 -0.86
C GLU A 126 2.02 -6.96 -1.66
N ASP A 127 1.60 -5.70 -1.62
CA ASP A 127 2.31 -4.60 -2.28
C ASP A 127 1.87 -3.24 -1.71
N PHE A 128 2.69 -2.21 -1.93
CA PHE A 128 2.33 -0.82 -1.63
C PHE A 128 2.90 0.16 -2.66
N ILE A 129 2.21 1.28 -2.82
CA ILE A 129 2.64 2.42 -3.61
C ILE A 129 2.52 3.68 -2.76
N ARG A 130 3.50 4.56 -2.89
CA ARG A 130 3.45 5.95 -2.42
C ARG A 130 3.70 6.87 -3.62
N VAL A 131 2.81 7.85 -3.80
CA VAL A 131 2.91 8.85 -4.85
C VAL A 131 2.94 10.23 -4.21
N GLU A 132 3.88 11.06 -4.64
CA GLU A 132 3.97 12.47 -4.30
C GLU A 132 3.86 13.33 -5.57
N CYS A 133 3.05 14.38 -5.49
CA CYS A 133 2.95 15.41 -6.53
C CYS A 133 4.25 16.21 -6.60
N GLY A 134 4.83 16.33 -7.79
CA GLY A 134 6.11 17.02 -8.00
C GLY A 134 7.34 16.15 -7.73
N GLN A 135 7.16 14.87 -7.39
CA GLN A 135 8.27 13.92 -7.28
C GLN A 135 8.85 13.60 -8.66
N ASP A 136 10.18 13.55 -8.75
CA ASP A 136 10.90 13.13 -9.95
C ASP A 136 10.70 11.63 -10.25
N ASP A 137 10.75 11.27 -11.53
CA ASP A 137 10.45 9.91 -12.00
C ASP A 137 11.49 8.86 -11.58
N SER A 138 12.66 9.27 -11.08
CA SER A 138 13.75 8.39 -10.65
C SER A 138 13.48 7.59 -9.38
N ARG A 139 12.45 7.94 -8.60
CA ARG A 139 12.17 7.35 -7.27
C ARG A 139 10.92 6.45 -7.19
N VAL A 140 10.19 6.28 -8.29
CA VAL A 140 8.96 5.46 -8.28
C VAL A 140 9.22 4.11 -8.95
N THR A 141 9.41 3.08 -8.14
CA THR A 141 9.50 1.70 -8.59
C THR A 141 8.17 1.01 -8.29
N CYS A 142 7.34 0.82 -9.31
CA CYS A 142 6.24 -0.13 -9.22
C CYS A 142 6.78 -1.52 -9.52
N SER A 143 6.53 -2.48 -8.63
CA SER A 143 6.82 -3.90 -8.88
C SER A 143 5.86 -4.40 -9.96
N THR A 144 6.19 -4.12 -11.21
CA THR A 144 5.44 -4.64 -12.36
C THR A 144 5.89 -6.08 -12.58
N LYS A 145 5.41 -7.02 -11.77
CA LYS A 145 5.42 -8.41 -12.19
C LYS A 145 4.31 -8.57 -13.24
N SER A 146 4.66 -8.30 -14.50
CA SER A 146 3.81 -8.64 -15.65
C SER A 146 3.47 -10.13 -15.61
N PRO A 147 2.20 -10.53 -15.75
CA PRO A 147 1.87 -11.91 -16.00
C PRO A 147 2.25 -12.27 -17.44
N ASN A 148 3.34 -13.03 -17.59
CA ASN A 148 3.72 -13.88 -18.73
C ASN A 148 3.33 -13.41 -20.15
N ALA A 149 4.29 -12.79 -20.85
CA ALA A 149 4.36 -12.83 -22.30
C ALA A 149 5.40 -13.87 -22.74
N ASN A 150 5.07 -15.15 -22.64
CA ASN A 150 5.73 -16.19 -23.43
C ASN A 150 4.81 -16.51 -24.61
N ILE A 151 4.89 -15.69 -25.65
CA ILE A 151 4.51 -16.07 -27.01
C ILE A 151 5.78 -15.91 -27.83
N THR A 152 6.62 -16.94 -27.85
CA THR A 152 7.56 -17.17 -28.93
C THR A 152 6.89 -18.09 -29.93
N SER A 153 6.31 -17.45 -30.95
CA SER A 153 6.21 -18.01 -32.28
C SER A 153 7.62 -18.05 -32.89
N GLU A 154 8.18 -19.24 -33.11
CA GLU A 154 9.22 -19.44 -34.12
C GLU A 154 8.96 -20.76 -34.86
N ASN A 155 8.56 -20.59 -36.12
CA ASN A 155 8.79 -21.38 -37.34
C ASN A 155 8.90 -22.91 -37.28
#